data_AF-A0A9X9MNZ9-F1
#
_entry.id   AF-A0A9X9MNZ9-F1
#
_cell.length_a   1.000
_cell.length_b   1.000
_cell.length_c   1.000
_cell.angle_alpha   90.00
_cell.angle_beta   90.00
_cell.angle_gamma   90.00
#
_symmetry.space_group_name_H-M   'P 1'
#
loop_
_entity.id
_entity.type
_entity.pdbx_description
1 polymer ?
#
loop_
_entity_poly.entity_id
_entity_poly.type
_entity_poly.pdbx_seq_one_letter_code
_entity_poly.pdbx_strand_id
1 'polypeptide(L)'
;MRYVRETSYAQPLRCFVHGFCLHKYHLELCVVNQSGGYSLGEINIIESQEKPVRALSSYMPMSDEELGLDSFFRYLGQHAYITIPAGDNPGEQIEVVPELVARPVTIYSRGNTCHQTTDGEHLIKLSWSSSTK
;
A
#
# COMPACT_ATOMS: atom_id res chain seq x y z
N MET A 1 2.67 -14.86 3.63
CA MET A 1 3.22 -13.86 2.68
C MET A 1 2.67 -13.96 1.25
N ARG A 2 2.18 -15.11 0.75
CA ARG A 2 1.56 -15.20 -0.59
C ARG A 2 0.41 -14.20 -0.80
N TYR A 3 -0.43 -14.02 0.22
CA TYR A 3 -1.53 -13.05 0.20
C TYR A 3 -1.06 -11.60 0.05
N VAL A 4 0.05 -11.20 0.68
CA VAL A 4 0.60 -9.84 0.53
C VAL A 4 0.99 -9.58 -0.93
N ARG A 5 1.59 -10.56 -1.61
CA ARG A 5 1.94 -10.45 -3.04
C ARG A 5 0.71 -10.21 -3.89
N GLU A 6 -0.32 -11.02 -3.68
CA GLU A 6 -1.55 -10.98 -4.46
C GLU A 6 -2.32 -9.67 -4.19
N THR A 7 -2.34 -9.19 -2.94
CA THR A 7 -2.92 -7.88 -2.58
C THR A 7 -2.17 -6.74 -3.26
N SER A 8 -0.83 -6.68 -3.18
CA SER A 8 -0.05 -5.64 -3.85
C SER A 8 -0.20 -5.70 -5.37
N TYR A 9 -0.41 -6.89 -5.94
CA TYR A 9 -0.65 -7.05 -7.38
C TYR A 9 -2.03 -6.55 -7.81
N ALA A 10 -3.06 -6.81 -7.00
CA ALA A 10 -4.43 -6.37 -7.24
C ALA A 10 -4.63 -4.88 -6.92
N GLN A 11 -3.81 -4.33 -6.03
CA GLN A 11 -3.88 -2.95 -5.54
C GLN A 11 -2.49 -2.29 -5.66
N PRO A 12 -2.09 -1.88 -6.88
CA PRO A 12 -0.74 -1.37 -7.13
C PRO A 12 -0.42 -0.04 -6.44
N LEU A 13 -1.45 0.65 -5.96
CA LEU A 13 -1.37 1.92 -5.22
C LEU A 13 -1.24 1.70 -3.73
N ARG A 14 -1.17 0.46 -3.28
CA ARG A 14 -1.00 0.15 -1.87
C ARG A 14 0.48 0.24 -1.51
N CYS A 15 0.84 1.26 -0.73
CA CYS A 15 2.19 1.52 -0.23
C CYS A 15 2.65 0.43 0.76
N PHE A 16 1.73 -0.05 1.60
CA PHE A 16 1.98 -1.11 2.57
C PHE A 16 0.69 -1.89 2.90
N VAL A 17 0.86 -3.11 3.40
CA VAL A 17 -0.21 -4.04 3.76
C VAL A 17 -0.08 -4.36 5.24
N HIS A 18 -1.15 -4.13 6.00
CA HIS A 18 -1.29 -4.72 7.34
C HIS A 18 -1.56 -6.21 7.22
N GLY A 19 -0.87 -7.00 8.02
CA GLY A 19 -1.00 -8.44 8.04
C GLY A 19 -0.76 -9.00 9.43
N PHE A 20 -0.99 -10.29 9.55
CA PHE A 20 -0.66 -11.03 10.76
C PHE A 20 -0.29 -12.47 10.43
N CYS A 21 0.51 -13.06 11.31
CA CYS A 21 0.85 -14.47 11.30
C CYS A 21 0.30 -15.10 12.58
N LEU A 22 -0.51 -16.14 12.43
CA LEU A 22 -0.96 -16.95 13.56
C LEU A 22 -0.12 -18.22 13.62
N HIS A 23 0.66 -18.38 14.68
CA HIS A 23 1.42 -19.60 14.96
C HIS A 23 1.04 -20.15 16.33
N LYS A 24 0.36 -21.31 16.36
CA LYS A 24 -0.20 -21.90 17.59
C LYS A 24 -1.13 -20.89 18.29
N TYR A 25 -0.75 -20.43 19.48
CA TYR A 25 -1.47 -19.44 20.30
C TYR A 25 -0.87 -18.04 20.22
N HIS A 26 0.09 -17.82 19.32
CA HIS A 26 0.78 -16.54 19.15
C HIS A 26 0.33 -15.87 17.85
N LEU A 27 -0.18 -14.65 17.98
CA LEU A 27 -0.54 -13.78 16.88
C LEU A 27 0.52 -12.69 16.75
N GLU A 28 1.24 -12.69 15.64
CA GLU A 28 2.23 -11.66 15.32
C GLU A 28 1.64 -10.69 14.30
N LEU A 29 1.54 -9.41 14.65
CA LEU A 29 1.08 -8.36 13.75
C LEU A 29 2.26 -7.84 12.93
N CYS A 30 2.05 -7.53 11.65
CA CYS A 30 3.09 -6.97 10.81
C CYS A 30 2.56 -5.97 9.79
N VAL A 31 3.42 -5.04 9.40
CA VAL A 31 3.24 -4.18 8.24
C VAL A 31 4.25 -4.58 7.20
N VAL A 32 3.79 -4.90 6.00
CA VAL A 32 4.66 -5.30 4.89
C VAL A 32 4.60 -4.25 3.81
N ASN A 33 5.76 -3.72 3.45
CA ASN A 33 5.92 -2.83 2.30
C ASN A 33 6.96 -3.42 1.34
N GLN A 34 7.36 -2.64 0.33
CA GLN A 34 8.34 -3.07 -0.66
C GLN A 34 9.78 -3.21 -0.12
N SER A 35 10.07 -2.66 1.08
CA SER A 35 11.38 -2.79 1.73
C SER A 35 11.47 -3.96 2.70
N GLY A 36 10.35 -4.49 3.20
CA GLY A 36 10.39 -5.51 4.24
C GLY A 36 9.05 -5.72 4.94
N GLY A 37 8.96 -6.81 5.70
CA GLY A 37 7.95 -6.93 6.76
C GLY A 37 8.52 -6.38 8.06
N TYR A 38 7.78 -5.49 8.71
CA TYR A 38 8.07 -4.96 10.04
C TYR A 38 7.10 -5.60 11.01
N SER A 39 7.61 -6.37 11.97
CA SER A 39 6.81 -6.94 13.05
C SER A 39 6.45 -5.84 14.05
N LEU A 40 5.17 -5.74 14.38
CA LEU A 40 4.62 -4.78 15.35
C LEU A 40 4.48 -5.39 16.75
N GLY A 41 4.80 -6.67 16.91
CA GLY A 41 4.76 -7.38 18.17
C GLY A 41 3.87 -8.62 18.16
N GLU A 42 4.02 -9.39 19.24
CA GLU A 42 3.40 -10.70 19.41
C GLU A 42 2.35 -10.67 20.53
N ILE A 43 1.21 -11.33 20.29
CA ILE A 43 0.09 -11.43 21.21
C ILE A 43 -0.16 -12.90 21.51
N ASN A 44 -0.03 -13.31 22.78
CA ASN A 44 -0.46 -14.62 23.23
C ASN A 44 -1.98 -14.61 23.46
N ILE A 45 -2.71 -15.35 22.63
CA ILE A 45 -4.18 -15.43 22.62
C ILE A 45 -4.72 -16.12 23.89
N ILE A 46 -3.95 -17.06 24.46
CA ILE A 46 -4.35 -17.78 25.67
C ILE A 46 -4.25 -16.87 26.90
N GLU A 47 -3.22 -16.04 26.95
CA GLU A 47 -3.04 -15.08 28.04
C GLU A 47 -4.05 -13.92 27.98
N SER A 48 -4.49 -13.54 26.77
CA SER A 48 -5.49 -12.50 26.61
C SER A 48 -6.26 -12.64 25.30
N GLN A 49 -7.54 -12.98 25.41
CA GLN A 49 -8.46 -13.02 24.28
C GLN A 49 -8.89 -11.62 23.80
N GLU A 50 -8.82 -10.61 24.68
CA GLU A 50 -9.21 -9.24 24.37
C GLU A 50 -8.20 -8.52 23.48
N LYS A 51 -6.90 -8.78 23.66
CA LYS A 51 -5.83 -8.12 22.90
C LYS A 51 -5.94 -8.35 21.38
N PRO A 52 -6.14 -9.59 20.88
CA PRO A 52 -6.38 -9.83 19.45
C PRO A 52 -7.60 -9.10 18.92
N VAL A 53 -8.72 -9.14 19.66
CA VAL A 53 -9.97 -8.48 19.26
C VAL A 53 -9.75 -6.99 19.13
N ARG A 54 -9.16 -6.34 20.14
CA ARG A 54 -8.87 -4.91 20.11
C ARG A 54 -7.93 -4.53 18.97
N ALA A 55 -6.88 -5.31 18.73
CA ALA A 55 -5.92 -5.07 17.65
C ALA A 55 -6.56 -5.20 16.25
N LEU A 56 -7.44 -6.18 16.04
CA LEU A 56 -8.13 -6.32 14.76
C LEU A 56 -9.22 -5.24 14.59
N SER A 57 -9.93 -4.89 15.66
CA SER A 57 -10.94 -3.83 15.63
C SER A 57 -10.34 -2.44 15.39
N SER A 58 -9.06 -2.21 15.73
CA SER A 58 -8.42 -0.91 15.51
C SER A 58 -8.21 -0.57 14.03
N TYR A 59 -8.34 -1.53 13.11
CA TYR A 59 -8.30 -1.25 11.67
C TYR A 59 -9.60 -0.64 11.14
N MET A 60 -10.73 -0.83 11.84
CA MET A 60 -12.03 -0.35 11.37
C MET A 60 -12.14 1.18 11.28
N PRO A 61 -11.62 1.97 12.25
CA PRO A 61 -11.65 3.43 12.14
C PRO A 61 -10.49 4.01 11.31
N MET A 62 -9.56 3.19 10.80
CA MET A 62 -8.41 3.70 10.05
C MET A 62 -8.81 4.26 8.69
N SER A 63 -8.19 5.37 8.30
CA SER A 63 -8.35 5.94 6.96
C SER A 63 -7.71 5.06 5.89
N ASP A 64 -8.02 5.33 4.62
CA ASP A 64 -7.38 4.66 3.48
C ASP A 64 -5.85 4.81 3.53
N GLU A 65 -5.35 6.00 3.90
CA GLU A 65 -3.91 6.26 4.08
C GLU A 65 -3.31 5.45 5.23
N GLU A 66 -3.99 5.36 6.37
CA GLU A 66 -3.55 4.57 7.53
C GLU A 66 -3.57 3.05 7.23
N LEU A 67 -4.46 2.62 6.34
CA LEU A 67 -4.49 1.26 5.79
C LEU A 67 -3.47 1.05 4.65
N GLY A 68 -2.76 2.10 4.24
CA GLY A 68 -1.66 2.06 3.28
C GLY A 68 -2.05 2.22 1.82
N LEU A 69 -3.24 2.74 1.53
CA LEU A 69 -3.60 3.21 0.19
C LEU A 69 -2.98 4.59 -0.05
N ASP A 70 -2.40 4.77 -1.24
CA ASP A 70 -1.83 6.04 -1.65
C ASP A 70 -2.92 7.07 -1.95
N SER A 71 -2.74 8.31 -1.46
CA SER A 71 -3.69 9.42 -1.63
C SER A 71 -3.44 10.27 -2.86
N PHE A 72 -2.31 10.10 -3.55
CA PHE A 72 -2.04 10.81 -4.80
C PHE A 72 -2.87 10.26 -5.96
N PHE A 73 -3.33 9.01 -5.87
CA PHE A 73 -4.08 8.37 -6.93
C PHE A 73 -5.59 8.35 -6.64
N ARG A 74 -6.39 8.81 -7.60
CA ARG A 74 -7.85 8.87 -7.48
C ARG A 74 -8.54 8.25 -8.67
N TYR A 75 -9.52 7.38 -8.39
CA TYR A 75 -10.44 6.87 -9.41
C TYR A 75 -11.73 7.69 -9.42
N LEU A 76 -12.15 8.12 -10.60
CA LEU A 76 -13.45 8.75 -10.87
C LEU A 76 -14.15 7.96 -11.98
N GLY A 77 -14.95 6.98 -11.59
CA GLY A 77 -15.54 6.04 -12.54
C GLY A 77 -14.47 5.16 -13.19
N GLN A 78 -14.31 5.28 -14.51
CA GLN A 78 -13.28 4.56 -15.28
C GLN A 78 -11.99 5.36 -15.44
N HIS A 79 -11.97 6.62 -15.01
CA HIS A 79 -10.82 7.51 -15.15
C HIS A 79 -9.94 7.46 -13.90
N ALA A 80 -8.63 7.52 -14.12
CA ALA A 80 -7.63 7.51 -13.08
C ALA A 80 -6.81 8.80 -13.12
N TYR A 81 -6.58 9.40 -11.96
CA TYR A 81 -5.85 10.66 -11.83
C TYR A 81 -4.71 10.51 -10.82
N ILE A 82 -3.55 11.08 -11.14
CA ILE A 82 -2.42 11.24 -10.22
C ILE A 82 -2.31 12.72 -9.86
N THR A 83 -2.24 13.01 -8.57
CA THR A 83 -2.05 14.37 -8.04
C THR A 83 -0.56 14.57 -7.75
N ILE A 84 0.07 15.51 -8.45
CA ILE A 84 1.44 15.93 -8.18
C ILE A 84 1.39 17.12 -7.21
N PRO A 85 1.85 16.97 -5.96
CA PRO A 85 1.81 18.07 -5.00
C PRO A 85 2.71 19.23 -5.45
N ALA A 86 2.15 20.44 -5.49
CA ALA A 86 2.83 21.67 -5.91
C ALA A 86 3.07 22.61 -4.70
N GLY A 87 3.72 22.08 -3.66
CA GLY A 87 3.92 22.83 -2.41
C GLY A 87 2.59 23.23 -1.77
N ASP A 88 2.37 24.53 -1.59
CA ASP A 88 1.15 25.08 -0.96
C ASP A 88 -0.04 25.24 -1.93
N ASN A 89 0.16 24.99 -3.24
CA ASN A 89 -0.93 25.06 -4.22
C ASN A 89 -1.64 23.71 -4.37
N PRO A 90 -2.94 23.72 -4.73
CA PRO A 90 -3.61 22.49 -5.12
C PRO A 90 -2.82 21.85 -6.27
N GLY A 91 -2.27 20.66 -6.00
CA GLY A 91 -1.39 19.96 -6.92
C GLY A 91 -2.01 19.75 -8.30
N GLU A 92 -1.15 19.62 -9.31
CA GLU A 92 -1.57 19.32 -10.68
C GLU A 92 -2.16 17.90 -10.73
N GLN A 93 -3.34 17.75 -11.32
CA GLN A 93 -3.95 16.44 -11.55
C GLN A 93 -3.70 16.03 -13.00
N ILE A 94 -3.09 14.86 -13.16
CA ILE A 94 -2.80 14.28 -14.47
C ILE A 94 -3.63 13.02 -14.63
N GLU A 95 -4.39 12.96 -15.72
CA GLU A 95 -5.15 11.77 -16.07
C GLU A 95 -4.23 10.70 -16.67
N VAL A 96 -4.39 9.46 -16.20
CA VAL A 96 -3.56 8.33 -16.61
C VAL A 96 -4.40 7.13 -17.02
N VAL A 97 -3.81 6.29 -17.86
CA VAL A 97 -4.34 4.96 -18.15
C VAL A 97 -4.29 4.14 -16.84
N PRO A 98 -5.41 3.54 -16.40
CA PRO A 98 -5.46 2.73 -15.18
C PRO A 98 -4.52 1.51 -15.21
N GLU A 99 -4.32 0.96 -16.41
CA GLU A 99 -3.44 -0.19 -16.62
C GLU A 99 -1.96 0.23 -16.58
N LEU A 100 -1.17 -0.55 -15.84
CA LEU A 100 0.25 -0.29 -15.64
C LEU A 100 1.06 -0.71 -16.87
N VAL A 101 1.91 0.20 -17.35
CA VAL A 101 2.87 -0.07 -18.43
C VAL A 101 3.98 -1.01 -17.96
N ALA A 102 4.45 -0.79 -16.73
CA ALA A 102 5.45 -1.63 -16.10
C ALA A 102 5.19 -1.72 -14.60
N ARG A 103 5.37 -2.92 -14.04
CA ARG A 103 5.31 -3.17 -12.60
C ARG A 103 6.24 -4.30 -12.18
N PRO A 104 6.77 -4.28 -10.95
CA PRO A 104 7.57 -5.37 -10.44
C PRO A 104 6.77 -6.67 -10.25
N VAL A 105 7.43 -7.80 -10.48
CA VAL A 105 6.85 -9.16 -10.33
C VAL A 105 6.94 -9.65 -8.87
N THR A 106 7.79 -9.03 -8.06
CA THR A 106 8.07 -9.37 -6.67
C THR A 106 7.68 -8.24 -5.73
N ILE A 107 7.22 -8.58 -4.51
CA ILE A 107 6.91 -7.60 -3.45
C ILE A 107 8.16 -6.80 -3.08
N TYR A 108 9.28 -7.51 -2.94
CA TYR A 108 10.58 -6.95 -2.60
C TYR A 108 11.33 -6.64 -3.89
N SER A 109 11.17 -5.42 -4.38
CA SER A 109 12.05 -4.90 -5.42
C SER A 109 12.11 -3.39 -5.35
N ARG A 110 13.20 -2.80 -5.83
CA ARG A 110 13.27 -1.36 -6.14
C ARG A 110 12.53 -1.04 -7.46
N GLY A 111 11.56 -1.87 -7.82
CA GLY A 111 10.82 -1.74 -9.06
C GLY A 111 9.99 -0.47 -9.05
N ASN A 112 9.91 0.19 -10.18
CA ASN A 112 9.04 1.35 -10.34
C ASN A 112 7.70 0.87 -10.90
N THR A 113 6.61 1.52 -10.50
CA THR A 113 5.34 1.43 -11.21
C THR A 113 5.28 2.57 -12.22
N CYS A 114 4.92 2.25 -13.46
CA CYS A 114 4.82 3.23 -14.53
C CYS A 114 3.39 3.30 -15.07
N HIS A 115 2.84 4.51 -15.11
CA HIS A 115 1.57 4.83 -15.75
C HIS A 115 1.82 5.64 -17.02
N GLN A 116 1.00 5.43 -18.04
CA GLN A 116 0.97 6.28 -19.23
C GLN A 116 -0.10 7.36 -19.07
N THR A 117 0.18 8.57 -19.52
CA THR A 117 -0.86 9.60 -19.69
C THR A 117 -1.86 9.16 -20.74
N THR A 118 -3.11 9.63 -20.65
CA THR A 118 -4.17 9.24 -21.59
C THR A 118 -3.93 9.71 -23.03
N ASP A 119 -3.13 10.77 -23.22
CA ASP A 119 -2.66 11.22 -24.54
C ASP A 119 -1.54 10.36 -25.13
N GLY A 120 -0.92 9.49 -24.32
CA GLY A 120 0.17 8.61 -24.72
C GLY A 120 1.56 9.25 -24.76
N GLU A 121 1.67 10.56 -24.51
CA GLU A 121 2.90 11.34 -24.71
C GLU A 121 3.91 11.18 -23.57
N HIS A 122 3.44 10.87 -22.35
CA HIS A 122 4.28 10.83 -21.15
C HIS A 122 4.11 9.54 -20.35
N LEU A 123 5.18 9.19 -19.62
CA LEU A 123 5.19 8.12 -18.63
C LEU A 123 5.43 8.71 -17.24
N ILE A 124 4.50 8.49 -16.32
CA ILE A 124 4.65 8.82 -14.91
C ILE A 124 5.27 7.62 -14.22
N LYS A 125 6.49 7.82 -13.71
CA LYS A 125 7.23 6.81 -12.94
C LYS A 125 7.10 7.09 -11.45
N LEU A 126 6.50 6.15 -10.73
CA LEU A 126 6.44 6.14 -9.28
C LEU A 126 7.58 5.24 -8.76
N SER A 127 8.48 5.84 -7.99
CA SER A 127 9.60 5.14 -7.35
C SER A 127 9.48 5.24 -5.85
N TRP A 128 9.68 4.11 -5.19
CA TRP A 128 9.67 4.03 -3.73
C TRP A 128 11.06 4.39 -3.20
N SER A 129 11.18 5.50 -2.49
CA SER A 129 12.39 5.78 -1.73
C SER A 129 12.39 4.88 -0.49
N SER A 130 13.53 4.28 -0.17
CA SER A 130 13.75 3.77 1.19
C SER A 130 13.78 4.99 2.09
N SER A 131 12.68 5.26 2.80
CA SER A 131 12.63 6.37 3.76
C SER A 131 13.59 6.07 4.91
N THR A 132 14.83 6.55 4.78
CA THR A 132 15.58 7.10 5.91
C THR A 132 15.29 8.59 5.91
N LYS A 133 14.36 9.00 6.77
CA LYS A 133 14.36 10.34 7.34
C LYS A 133 15.04 10.24 8.70
#